data_AF-A0A150WDU5-F1
#
_entry.id   AF-A0A150WDU5-F1
#
_cell.length_a   1.000
_cell.length_b   1.000
_cell.length_c   1.000
_cell.angle_alpha   90.00
_cell.angle_beta   90.00
_cell.angle_gamma   90.00
#
_symmetry.space_group_name_H-M   'P 1'
#
loop_
_entity.id
_entity.type
_entity.pdbx_description
1 polymer ?
#
loop_
_entity_poly.entity_id
_entity_poly.type
_entity_poly.pdbx_seq_one_letter_code
_entity_poly.pdbx_strand_id
1 'polypeptide(L)'
;MKHVALTILTLLITSTAGAVTAEEFVRDFTIQTERSLKYINEERALEGKRLYCEKLSDEQVAVIAEAVENPETTVAEFVEYVGNNMKCYPEFFEPLGRENLGGFLLNTKAYVMDVLMIHEVLESLNEGRSPHDSELILESYDPDYLERLLNSQ
;
A
#
# COMPACT_ATOMS: atom_id res chain seq x y z
N MET A 1 8.08 -30.44 55.71
CA MET A 1 8.49 -29.03 55.55
C MET A 1 9.69 -28.96 54.62
N LYS A 2 9.70 -27.91 53.79
CA LYS A 2 10.74 -27.46 52.84
C LYS A 2 10.52 -27.92 51.38
N HIS A 3 9.83 -27.00 50.72
CA HIS A 3 9.64 -26.81 49.29
C HIS A 3 10.96 -26.53 48.55
N VAL A 4 10.81 -26.38 47.22
CA VAL A 4 11.72 -25.75 46.23
C VAL A 4 12.70 -26.77 45.65
N ALA A 5 12.81 -27.04 44.35
CA ALA A 5 12.59 -26.27 43.11
C ALA A 5 12.48 -27.32 41.95
N LEU A 6 12.24 -27.07 40.66
CA LEU A 6 12.50 -25.94 39.78
C LEU A 6 11.78 -26.24 38.43
N THR A 7 10.96 -25.30 37.97
CA THR A 7 10.85 -24.81 36.58
C THR A 7 10.58 -25.80 35.44
N ILE A 8 9.30 -25.92 35.08
CA ILE A 8 8.89 -26.25 33.71
C ILE A 8 9.24 -25.03 32.86
N LEU A 9 10.28 -25.15 32.05
CA LEU A 9 10.64 -24.17 31.03
C LEU A 9 9.63 -24.32 29.88
N THR A 10 8.51 -23.62 29.96
CA THR A 10 7.65 -23.38 28.80
C THR A 10 8.49 -22.57 27.81
N LEU A 11 9.01 -23.22 26.77
CA LEU A 11 9.47 -22.51 25.58
C LEU A 11 8.25 -21.76 25.04
N LEU A 12 8.16 -20.48 25.38
CA LEU A 12 7.44 -19.53 24.55
C LEU A 12 8.14 -19.58 23.20
N ILE A 13 7.50 -20.26 22.25
CA ILE A 13 7.74 -20.02 20.83
C ILE A 13 7.30 -18.58 20.62
N THR A 14 8.19 -17.64 20.89
CA THR A 14 8.09 -16.31 20.28
C THR A 14 8.41 -16.55 18.82
N SER A 15 7.38 -16.83 18.03
CA SER A 15 7.43 -16.56 16.60
C SER A 15 7.70 -15.07 16.49
N THR A 16 8.96 -14.68 16.33
CA THR A 16 9.26 -13.40 15.71
C THR A 16 8.61 -13.50 14.33
N ALA A 17 7.43 -12.90 14.17
CA ALA A 17 6.91 -12.61 12.83
C ALA A 17 8.09 -12.02 12.06
N GLY A 18 8.53 -12.70 11.01
CA GLY A 18 9.71 -12.28 10.26
C GLY A 18 9.46 -10.86 9.79
N ALA A 19 10.37 -9.94 10.13
CA ALA A 19 10.27 -8.57 9.66
C ALA A 19 10.20 -8.60 8.13
N VAL A 20 9.17 -7.99 7.56
CA VAL A 20 8.96 -8.04 6.12
C VAL A 20 10.07 -7.25 5.43
N THR A 21 10.66 -7.82 4.38
CA THR A 21 11.69 -7.10 3.63
C THR A 21 11.05 -6.06 2.71
N ALA A 22 11.81 -5.02 2.37
CA ALA A 22 11.38 -4.03 1.38
C ALA A 22 11.05 -4.68 0.03
N GLU A 23 11.82 -5.67 -0.40
CA GLU A 23 11.58 -6.39 -1.66
C GLU A 23 10.25 -7.17 -1.63
N GLU A 24 9.95 -7.85 -0.53
CA GLU A 24 8.68 -8.55 -0.34
C GLU A 24 7.50 -7.56 -0.33
N PHE A 25 7.62 -6.46 0.42
CA PHE A 25 6.60 -5.43 0.46
C PHE A 25 6.33 -4.86 -0.93
N VAL A 26 7.37 -4.46 -1.68
CA VAL A 26 7.23 -3.87 -3.02
C VAL A 26 6.53 -4.85 -3.95
N ARG A 27 6.92 -6.12 -3.93
CA ARG A 27 6.30 -7.17 -4.74
C ARG A 27 4.81 -7.31 -4.40
N ASP A 28 4.49 -7.48 -3.12
CA ASP A 28 3.12 -7.78 -2.70
C ASP A 28 2.19 -6.56 -2.90
N PHE A 29 2.68 -5.36 -2.59
CA PHE A 29 1.99 -4.10 -2.86
C PHE A 29 1.73 -3.90 -4.34
N THR A 30 2.73 -4.18 -5.21
CA THR A 30 2.57 -4.08 -6.66
C THR A 30 1.51 -5.04 -7.18
N ILE A 31 1.58 -6.32 -6.79
CA ILE A 31 0.62 -7.35 -7.20
C ILE A 31 -0.81 -6.95 -6.78
N GLN A 32 -0.98 -6.52 -5.52
CA GLN A 32 -2.30 -6.15 -5.02
C GLN A 32 -2.80 -4.84 -5.64
N THR A 33 -1.90 -3.90 -5.98
CA THR A 33 -2.25 -2.69 -6.73
C THR A 33 -2.78 -3.05 -8.11
N GLU A 34 -2.10 -3.93 -8.87
CA GLU A 34 -2.56 -4.35 -10.20
C GLU A 34 -3.92 -5.05 -10.15
N ARG A 35 -4.16 -5.87 -9.12
CA ARG A 35 -5.48 -6.49 -8.87
C ARG A 35 -6.55 -5.43 -8.63
N SER A 36 -6.24 -4.43 -7.80
CA SER A 36 -7.16 -3.33 -7.47
C SER A 36 -7.45 -2.45 -8.68
N LEU A 37 -6.44 -2.13 -9.50
CA LEU A 37 -6.59 -1.37 -10.75
C LEU A 37 -7.54 -2.05 -11.73
N LYS A 38 -7.45 -3.38 -11.86
CA LYS A 38 -8.38 -4.14 -12.70
C LYS A 38 -9.83 -3.96 -12.22
N TYR A 39 -10.09 -4.16 -10.93
CA TYR A 39 -11.42 -4.01 -10.34
C TYR A 39 -11.96 -2.58 -10.51
N ILE A 40 -11.16 -1.58 -10.17
CA ILE A 40 -11.50 -0.16 -10.30
C ILE A 40 -11.82 0.18 -11.77
N ASN A 41 -11.04 -0.31 -12.72
CA ASN A 41 -11.29 -0.04 -14.14
C ASN A 41 -12.55 -0.73 -14.67
N GLU A 42 -12.87 -1.94 -14.20
CA GLU A 42 -14.12 -2.63 -14.53
C GLU A 42 -15.34 -1.85 -14.03
N GLU A 43 -15.35 -1.42 -12.77
CA GLU A 43 -16.44 -0.61 -12.21
C GLU A 43 -16.59 0.73 -12.96
N ARG A 44 -15.48 1.41 -13.21
CA ARG A 44 -15.50 2.71 -13.90
C ARG A 44 -15.97 2.60 -15.34
N ALA A 45 -15.62 1.52 -16.04
CA ALA A 45 -16.11 1.27 -17.39
C ALA A 45 -17.63 1.10 -17.42
N LEU A 46 -18.20 0.37 -16.44
CA LEU A 46 -19.65 0.19 -16.30
C LEU A 46 -20.38 1.51 -16.04
N GLU A 47 -19.74 2.44 -15.33
CA GLU A 47 -20.27 3.77 -15.05
C GLU A 47 -19.97 4.81 -16.14
N GLY A 48 -19.27 4.44 -17.22
CA GLY A 48 -18.85 5.36 -18.28
C GLY A 48 -17.84 6.41 -17.82
N LYS A 49 -17.09 6.15 -16.74
CA LYS A 49 -16.04 7.03 -16.21
C LYS A 49 -14.70 6.77 -16.90
N ARG A 50 -13.81 7.76 -16.88
CA ARG A 50 -12.43 7.64 -17.38
C ARG A 50 -11.66 6.58 -16.60
N LEU A 51 -10.95 5.68 -17.27
CA LEU A 51 -10.16 4.62 -16.63
C LEU A 51 -8.90 5.17 -15.93
N TYR A 52 -8.39 4.42 -14.95
CA TYR A 52 -7.07 4.53 -14.31
C TYR A 52 -5.98 3.93 -15.21
N CYS A 53 -4.73 3.94 -14.74
CA CYS A 53 -3.69 3.14 -15.34
C CYS A 53 -4.11 1.65 -15.41
N GLU A 54 -3.74 0.98 -16.50
CA GLU A 54 -4.07 -0.44 -16.69
C GLU A 54 -3.19 -1.34 -15.81
N LYS A 55 -1.95 -0.91 -15.58
CA LYS A 55 -0.94 -1.53 -14.73
C LYS A 55 0.08 -0.49 -14.27
N LEU A 56 0.89 -0.84 -13.29
CA LEU A 56 2.02 0.00 -12.89
C LEU A 56 3.17 -0.10 -13.92
N SER A 57 3.86 1.01 -14.17
CA SER A 57 5.11 1.05 -14.94
C SER A 57 6.32 0.78 -14.03
N ASP A 58 7.47 0.47 -14.63
CA ASP A 58 8.71 0.23 -13.88
C ASP A 58 9.10 1.45 -13.05
N GLU A 59 8.84 2.67 -13.55
CA GLU A 59 9.08 3.91 -12.82
C GLU A 59 8.16 4.04 -11.60
N GLN A 60 6.90 3.62 -11.71
CA GLN A 60 5.95 3.65 -10.58
C GLN A 60 6.31 2.59 -9.52
N VAL A 61 6.80 1.42 -9.95
CA VAL A 61 7.33 0.40 -9.03
C VAL A 61 8.59 0.92 -8.31
N ALA A 62 9.46 1.65 -9.01
CA ALA A 62 10.63 2.28 -8.40
C ALA A 62 10.24 3.34 -7.34
N VAL A 63 9.18 4.12 -7.56
CA VAL A 63 8.62 5.05 -6.56
C VAL A 63 8.20 4.32 -5.27
N ILE A 64 7.56 3.15 -5.40
CA ILE A 64 7.16 2.34 -4.25
C ILE A 64 8.39 1.81 -3.51
N ALA A 65 9.40 1.34 -4.25
CA ALA A 65 10.65 0.84 -3.68
C ALA A 65 11.44 1.92 -2.92
N GLU A 66 11.53 3.13 -3.49
CA GLU A 66 12.19 4.27 -2.85
C GLU A 66 11.51 4.63 -1.52
N ALA A 67 10.17 4.60 -1.47
CA ALA A 67 9.41 4.95 -0.27
C ALA A 67 9.73 4.02 0.92
N VAL A 68 10.07 2.76 0.67
CA VAL A 68 10.34 1.74 1.69
C VAL A 68 11.81 1.38 1.86
N GLU A 69 12.72 2.10 1.20
CA GLU A 69 14.16 1.91 1.36
C GLU A 69 14.61 2.22 2.80
N ASN A 70 13.96 3.21 3.44
CA ASN A 70 14.12 3.47 4.86
C ASN A 70 13.16 2.57 5.67
N PRO A 71 13.67 1.64 6.50
CA PRO A 71 12.81 0.78 7.33
C PRO A 71 12.03 1.55 8.41
N GLU A 72 12.43 2.79 8.72
CA GLU A 72 11.71 3.67 9.65
C GLU A 72 10.58 4.47 8.98
N THR A 73 10.33 4.31 7.67
CA THR A 73 9.22 4.96 6.99
C THR A 73 7.89 4.55 7.63
N THR A 74 7.11 5.54 8.05
CA THR A 74 5.76 5.34 8.58
C THR A 74 4.74 5.16 7.45
N VAL A 75 3.58 4.60 7.78
CA VAL A 75 2.45 4.50 6.84
C VAL A 75 2.08 5.87 6.26
N ALA A 76 2.02 6.93 7.07
CA ALA A 76 1.70 8.27 6.59
C ALA A 76 2.72 8.79 5.57
N GLU A 77 4.01 8.65 5.86
CA GLU A 77 5.09 9.07 4.95
C GLU A 77 5.07 8.28 3.64
N PHE A 78 4.81 6.96 3.72
CA PHE A 78 4.65 6.11 2.55
C PHE A 78 3.46 6.56 1.68
N VAL A 79 2.28 6.74 2.26
CA VAL A 79 1.08 7.17 1.52
C VAL A 79 1.28 8.54 0.90
N GLU A 80 1.87 9.49 1.63
CA GLU A 80 2.17 10.82 1.12
C GLU A 80 3.14 10.75 -0.06
N TYR A 81 4.25 10.04 0.10
CA TYR A 81 5.28 9.95 -0.94
C TYR A 81 4.75 9.25 -2.20
N VAL A 82 4.16 8.06 -2.04
CA VAL A 82 3.67 7.28 -3.19
C VAL A 82 2.47 7.98 -3.83
N GLY A 83 1.55 8.55 -3.06
CA GLY A 83 0.38 9.27 -3.59
C GLY A 83 0.76 10.51 -4.40
N ASN A 84 1.83 11.21 -4.02
CA ASN A 84 2.34 12.37 -4.77
C ASN A 84 3.08 11.99 -6.06
N ASN A 85 3.69 10.81 -6.12
CA ASN A 85 4.64 10.46 -7.19
C ASN A 85 4.16 9.35 -8.14
N MET A 86 3.20 8.51 -7.73
CA MET A 86 2.72 7.38 -8.55
C MET A 86 1.94 7.84 -9.79
N LYS A 87 1.09 8.86 -9.68
CA LYS A 87 0.38 9.50 -10.81
C LYS A 87 -0.35 8.51 -11.73
N CYS A 88 -0.97 7.47 -11.17
CA CYS A 88 -1.70 6.45 -11.94
C CYS A 88 -2.94 7.06 -12.59
N TYR A 89 -3.54 8.06 -11.95
CA TYR A 89 -4.51 8.92 -12.61
C TYR A 89 -3.81 10.09 -13.33
N PRO A 90 -3.81 10.13 -14.68
CA PRO A 90 -3.10 11.17 -15.41
C PRO A 90 -3.63 12.57 -15.06
N GLU A 91 -2.71 13.48 -14.75
CA GLU A 91 -2.98 14.89 -14.51
C GLU A 91 -3.80 15.47 -15.69
N PHE A 92 -4.85 16.23 -15.38
CA PHE A 92 -5.77 16.73 -16.41
C PHE A 92 -5.19 17.90 -17.22
N PHE A 93 -4.20 18.61 -16.68
CA PHE A 93 -3.54 19.75 -17.31
C PHE A 93 -2.06 19.78 -16.91
N GLU A 94 -1.16 19.98 -17.88
CA GLU A 94 0.20 20.45 -17.57
C GLU A 94 0.09 21.74 -16.73
N PRO A 95 0.99 21.98 -15.75
CA PRO A 95 0.98 23.21 -14.96
C PRO A 95 1.36 24.41 -15.83
N LEU A 96 0.41 24.88 -16.65
CA LEU A 96 0.56 25.97 -17.59
C LEU A 96 0.48 27.31 -16.86
N GLY A 97 1.41 27.59 -15.94
CA GLY A 97 1.78 28.93 -15.43
C GLY A 97 0.66 29.91 -15.02
N ARG A 98 -0.60 29.49 -14.95
CA ARG A 98 -1.78 30.28 -14.66
C ARG A 98 -2.72 29.42 -13.81
N GLU A 99 -2.86 29.89 -12.58
CA GLU A 99 -3.68 29.36 -11.49
C GLU A 99 -5.17 29.32 -11.83
N ASN A 100 -5.58 28.47 -12.77
CA ASN A 100 -6.99 28.21 -12.96
C ASN A 100 -7.44 27.25 -11.85
N LEU A 101 -8.29 27.73 -10.93
CA LEU A 101 -8.89 26.93 -9.85
C LEU A 101 -9.43 25.56 -10.34
N GLY A 102 -9.95 25.49 -11.57
CA GLY A 102 -10.44 24.24 -12.16
C GLY A 102 -9.35 23.21 -12.46
N GLY A 103 -8.14 23.63 -12.85
CA GLY A 103 -7.00 22.73 -13.06
C GLY A 103 -6.44 22.20 -11.73
N PHE A 104 -6.40 23.07 -10.71
CA PHE A 104 -6.05 22.67 -9.34
C PHE A 104 -7.02 21.59 -8.82
N LEU A 105 -8.33 21.83 -8.90
CA LEU A 105 -9.34 20.88 -8.40
C LEU A 105 -9.32 19.51 -9.13
N LEU A 106 -9.02 19.50 -10.43
CA LEU A 106 -8.95 18.26 -11.20
C LEU A 106 -7.70 17.44 -10.89
N ASN A 107 -6.56 18.11 -10.64
CA ASN A 107 -5.33 17.43 -10.20
C ASN A 107 -5.43 17.00 -8.72
N THR A 108 -6.14 17.74 -7.87
CA THR A 108 -6.49 17.29 -6.51
C THR A 108 -7.32 16.01 -6.56
N LYS A 109 -8.25 15.89 -7.50
CA LYS A 109 -9.05 14.66 -7.66
C LYS A 109 -8.20 13.46 -8.08
N ALA A 110 -7.23 13.67 -8.97
CA ALA A 110 -6.27 12.63 -9.36
C ALA A 110 -5.51 12.11 -8.14
N TYR A 111 -4.92 13.04 -7.39
CA TYR A 111 -4.19 12.76 -6.15
C TYR A 111 -5.03 12.02 -5.11
N VAL A 112 -6.24 12.50 -4.80
CA VAL A 112 -7.13 11.86 -3.81
C VAL A 112 -7.41 10.41 -4.16
N MET A 113 -7.59 10.10 -5.43
CA MET A 113 -7.90 8.74 -5.83
C MET A 113 -6.69 7.81 -5.80
N ASP A 114 -5.49 8.30 -6.13
CA ASP A 114 -4.26 7.53 -5.96
C ASP A 114 -4.05 7.22 -4.46
N VAL A 115 -4.29 8.18 -3.58
CA VAL A 115 -4.25 8.00 -2.11
C VAL A 115 -5.30 6.97 -1.64
N LEU A 116 -6.54 7.06 -2.12
CA LEU A 116 -7.59 6.08 -1.76
C LEU A 116 -7.22 4.66 -2.18
N MET A 117 -6.67 4.50 -3.39
CA MET A 117 -6.21 3.20 -3.87
C MET A 117 -5.05 2.67 -3.00
N ILE A 118 -4.09 3.51 -2.62
CA ILE A 118 -2.99 3.11 -1.72
C ILE A 118 -3.55 2.59 -0.39
N HIS A 119 -4.47 3.33 0.23
CA HIS A 119 -5.10 2.87 1.47
C HIS A 119 -5.86 1.56 1.31
N GLU A 120 -6.61 1.38 0.21
CA GLU A 120 -7.33 0.14 -0.07
C GLU A 120 -6.37 -1.05 -0.24
N VAL A 121 -5.24 -0.85 -0.93
CA VAL A 121 -4.20 -1.88 -1.07
C VAL A 121 -3.58 -2.22 0.28
N LEU A 122 -3.23 -1.22 1.09
CA LEU A 122 -2.67 -1.43 2.43
C LEU A 122 -3.65 -2.15 3.35
N GLU A 123 -4.92 -1.76 3.33
CA GLU A 123 -6.00 -2.41 4.08
C GLU A 123 -6.17 -3.87 3.64
N SER A 124 -6.17 -4.13 2.32
CA SER A 124 -6.24 -5.49 1.80
C SER A 124 -5.06 -6.32 2.29
N LEU A 125 -3.82 -5.85 2.16
CA LEU A 125 -2.62 -6.56 2.66
C LEU A 125 -2.61 -6.77 4.18
N ASN A 126 -3.52 -6.09 4.89
CA ASN A 126 -3.73 -6.15 6.33
C ASN A 126 -5.00 -6.90 6.76
N GLU A 127 -5.49 -7.81 5.92
CA GLU A 127 -6.71 -8.57 6.21
C GLU A 127 -7.96 -7.69 6.44
N GLY A 128 -8.02 -6.52 5.82
CA GLY A 128 -9.11 -5.56 6.01
C GLY A 128 -8.90 -4.57 7.17
N ARG A 129 -7.74 -4.58 7.83
CA ARG A 129 -7.39 -3.57 8.84
C ARG A 129 -6.68 -2.40 8.18
N SER A 130 -7.19 -1.18 8.34
CA SER A 130 -6.42 0.01 7.97
C SER A 130 -5.25 0.19 8.96
N PRO A 131 -3.98 0.13 8.53
CA PRO A 131 -2.85 0.34 9.42
C PRO A 131 -2.81 1.78 9.92
N HIS A 132 -2.35 2.02 11.15
CA HIS A 132 -2.28 3.36 11.72
C HIS A 132 -1.16 4.18 11.06
N ASP A 133 -1.39 5.47 10.85
CA ASP A 133 -0.47 6.41 10.20
C ASP A 133 0.96 6.40 10.76
N SER A 134 1.11 6.11 12.05
CA SER A 134 2.40 6.07 12.75
C SER A 134 3.05 4.69 12.83
N GLU A 135 2.40 3.63 12.33
CA GLU A 135 3.02 2.31 12.22
C GLU A 135 4.13 2.35 11.16
N LEU A 136 5.18 1.57 11.35
CA LEU A 136 6.22 1.40 10.33
C LEU A 136 5.65 0.57 9.18
N ILE A 137 5.85 1.02 7.93
CA ILE A 137 5.20 0.42 6.76
C ILE A 137 5.54 -1.08 6.61
N LEU A 138 6.79 -1.46 6.88
CA LEU A 138 7.26 -2.86 6.79
C LEU A 138 6.81 -3.74 7.96
N GLU A 139 6.33 -3.14 9.05
CA GLU A 139 5.72 -3.86 10.18
C GLU A 139 4.20 -3.85 10.09
N SER A 140 3.66 -3.06 9.16
CA SER A 140 2.25 -2.76 9.12
C SER A 140 1.42 -3.81 8.42
N TYR A 141 1.96 -4.88 7.83
CA TYR A 141 1.18 -5.87 7.04
C TYR A 141 1.58 -7.34 7.29
N ASP A 142 0.67 -8.27 6.97
CA ASP A 142 0.92 -9.71 7.06
C ASP A 142 1.54 -10.25 5.75
N PRO A 143 2.81 -10.71 5.76
CA PRO A 143 3.51 -11.16 4.55
C PRO A 143 2.89 -12.39 3.89
N ASP A 144 2.15 -13.20 4.64
CA ASP A 144 1.55 -14.44 4.13
C ASP A 144 0.13 -14.20 3.59
N TYR A 145 -0.47 -13.02 3.81
CA TYR A 145 -1.87 -12.77 3.47
C TYR A 145 -2.11 -12.82 1.96
N LEU A 146 -1.24 -12.21 1.14
CA LEU A 146 -1.43 -12.17 -0.30
C LEU A 146 -1.42 -13.59 -0.89
N GLU A 147 -0.53 -14.46 -0.42
CA GLU A 147 -0.50 -15.86 -0.83
C GLU A 147 -1.81 -16.58 -0.45
N ARG A 148 -2.32 -16.37 0.77
CA ARG A 148 -3.61 -16.93 1.19
C ARG A 148 -4.77 -16.43 0.33
N LEU A 149 -4.79 -15.13 0.02
CA LEU A 149 -5.82 -14.51 -0.82
C LEU A 149 -5.81 -15.11 -2.22
N LEU A 150 -4.62 -15.26 -2.83
CA LEU A 150 -4.45 -15.83 -4.16
C LEU A 150 -4.87 -17.30 -4.25
N ASN A 151 -4.62 -18.07 -3.20
CA ASN A 151 -4.99 -19.50 -3.13
C ASN A 151 -6.48 -19.74 -2.79
N SER A 152 -7.22 -18.70 -2.40
CA SER A 152 -8.64 -18.80 -2.01
C SER A 152 -9.63 -18.54 -3.16
N GLN A 153 -9.14 -18.12 -4.34
CA GLN A 153 -9.92 -17.74 -5.52
C GLN A 153 -9.87 -18.82 -6.60
#